data_AF-A0A1D3L2B3-F1
#
_entry.id   AF-A0A1D3L2B3-F1
#
_cell.length_a   1.000
_cell.length_b   1.000
_cell.length_c   1.000
_cell.angle_alpha   90.00
_cell.angle_beta   90.00
_cell.angle_gamma   90.00
#
_symmetry.space_group_name_H-M   'P 1'
#
loop_
_entity.id
_entity.type
_entity.pdbx_description
1 polymer ?
#
loop_
_entity_poly.entity_id
_entity_poly.type
_entity_poly.pdbx_seq_one_letter_code
_entity_poly.pdbx_strand_id
1 'polypeptide(L)'
;MSIKRDSRGYMFSLDLLLALIPITIILGMVAGDIDNMMYQVQDTVFRGSMDRVAFDAMDTLLETSGEPTNWEETGNPSVAGLAIYDPSDGPLEGTIDTLKLPALTENDVQNLIGDDYGFFLNVTYLSNSKTVKSLGTYNASANDVVRVERVAIYSNLKIVSQAKDLIRYTGTPRVYSNPPDPFQTNKYYLQTYDYYVLLVNRGYSSVEVTINNERVFDPNDIRGEQDEYATLVKLIDPTALNNETEFMNNTVDVRGTSTPGSSLDVYIVQVVKGTPKEDVNLDNVVPQKVKCELYIWPR
;
A
#
# COMPACT_ATOMS: atom_id res chain seq x y z
N MET A 1 13.34 70.88 68.49
CA MET A 1 13.78 70.78 67.08
C MET A 1 13.96 69.30 66.75
N SER A 2 12.97 68.65 66.15
CA SER A 2 13.09 67.27 65.67
C SER A 2 12.19 67.08 64.44
N ILE A 3 12.70 67.50 63.28
CA ILE A 3 12.17 67.20 61.95
C ILE A 3 13.34 66.64 61.11
N LYS A 4 14.05 65.63 61.64
CA LYS A 4 15.17 64.98 60.92
C LYS A 4 15.07 63.45 60.87
N ARG A 5 14.02 62.85 61.44
CA ARG A 5 13.82 61.39 61.43
C ARG A 5 12.77 60.89 60.43
N ASP A 6 11.81 61.72 59.99
CA ASP A 6 10.79 61.33 59.00
C ASP A 6 11.27 61.37 57.54
N SER A 7 12.31 62.16 57.23
CA SER A 7 12.79 62.32 55.84
C SER A 7 13.51 61.08 55.29
N ARG A 8 14.03 60.20 56.15
CA ARG A 8 14.73 58.98 55.70
C ARG A 8 13.78 57.87 55.24
N GLY A 9 12.59 57.76 55.86
CA GLY A 9 11.55 56.82 55.42
C GLY A 9 10.91 57.27 54.10
N TYR A 10 10.68 58.59 53.94
CA TYR A 10 10.17 59.16 52.68
C TYR A 10 11.18 59.03 51.52
N MET A 11 12.48 59.25 51.74
CA MET A 11 13.49 59.02 50.69
C MET A 11 13.58 57.54 50.30
N PHE A 12 13.49 56.61 51.25
CA PHE A 12 13.54 55.18 50.96
C PHE A 12 12.31 54.70 50.16
N SER A 13 11.11 55.14 50.55
CA SER A 13 9.88 54.81 49.81
C SER A 13 9.83 55.44 48.40
N LEU A 14 10.40 56.64 48.24
CA LEU A 14 10.42 57.34 46.95
C LEU A 14 11.42 56.69 45.97
N ASP A 15 12.56 56.23 46.48
CA ASP A 15 13.57 55.47 45.71
C ASP A 15 13.04 54.08 45.33
N LEU A 16 12.31 53.42 46.23
CA LEU A 16 11.63 52.14 45.96
C LEU A 16 10.54 52.29 44.89
N LEU A 17 9.77 53.39 44.92
CA LEU A 17 8.74 53.67 43.92
C LEU A 17 9.35 54.02 42.56
N LEU A 18 10.44 54.78 42.52
CA LEU A 18 11.21 55.07 41.32
C LEU A 18 11.87 53.81 40.72
N ALA A 19 12.32 52.88 41.57
CA ALA A 19 12.86 51.59 41.14
C ALA A 19 11.77 50.65 40.58
N LEU A 20 10.51 50.80 41.02
CA LEU A 20 9.40 49.96 40.57
C LEU A 20 8.99 50.25 39.12
N ILE A 21 9.05 51.52 38.69
CA ILE A 21 8.65 51.97 37.36
C ILE A 21 9.41 51.24 36.22
N PRO A 22 10.74 51.18 36.20
CA PRO A 22 11.46 50.43 35.16
C PRO A 22 11.21 48.92 35.26
N ILE A 23 11.01 48.38 36.47
CA ILE A 23 10.71 46.96 36.68
C ILE A 23 9.34 46.58 36.08
N THR A 24 8.30 47.39 36.30
CA THR A 24 6.97 47.14 35.72
C THR A 24 6.96 47.31 34.20
N ILE A 25 7.74 48.25 33.65
CA ILE A 25 7.89 48.39 32.20
C ILE A 25 8.57 47.15 31.60
N ILE A 26 9.65 46.66 32.21
CA ILE A 26 10.35 45.44 31.76
C ILE A 26 9.43 44.22 31.88
N LEU A 27 8.72 44.05 32.99
CA LEU A 27 7.75 42.97 33.17
C LEU A 27 6.60 43.03 32.14
N GLY A 28 6.11 44.22 31.81
CA GLY A 28 5.07 44.40 30.79
C GLY A 28 5.53 44.03 29.38
N MET A 29 6.77 44.39 29.01
CA MET A 29 7.37 44.00 27.73
C MET A 29 7.62 42.48 27.68
N VAL A 30 8.18 41.90 28.74
CA VAL A 30 8.43 40.46 28.83
C VAL A 30 7.13 39.66 28.79
N ALA A 31 6.05 40.11 29.44
CA ALA A 31 4.76 39.44 29.38
C ALA A 31 4.19 39.40 27.95
N GLY A 32 4.25 40.52 27.21
CA GLY A 32 3.80 40.56 25.82
C GLY A 32 4.65 39.70 24.87
N ASP A 33 5.96 39.63 25.10
CA ASP A 33 6.87 38.77 24.32
C ASP A 33 6.67 37.29 24.65
N ILE A 34 6.40 36.93 25.91
CA ILE A 34 6.07 35.56 26.33
C ILE A 34 4.78 35.09 25.66
N ASP A 35 3.75 35.94 25.56
CA ASP A 35 2.50 35.56 24.90
C ASP A 35 2.75 35.24 23.41
N ASN A 36 3.50 36.09 22.70
CA ASN A 36 3.85 35.85 21.30
C ASN A 36 4.73 34.60 21.11
N MET A 37 5.72 34.38 21.98
CA MET A 37 6.54 33.17 21.96
C MET A 37 5.71 31.92 22.26
N MET A 38 4.74 31.99 23.19
CA MET A 38 3.87 30.88 23.52
C MET A 38 3.03 30.47 22.32
N TYR A 39 2.47 31.41 21.56
CA TYR A 39 1.73 31.10 20.32
C TYR A 39 2.63 30.43 19.27
N GLN A 40 3.87 30.91 19.08
CA GLN A 40 4.81 30.31 18.14
C GLN A 40 5.25 28.89 18.56
N VAL A 41 5.47 28.67 19.85
CA VAL A 41 5.81 27.35 20.40
C VAL A 41 4.63 26.39 20.26
N GLN A 42 3.41 26.83 20.57
CA GLN A 42 2.21 26.01 20.39
C GLN A 42 2.07 25.60 18.92
N ASP A 43 2.13 26.55 17.99
CA ASP A 43 2.01 26.27 16.55
C ASP A 43 3.08 25.28 16.06
N THR A 44 4.33 25.46 16.48
CA THR A 44 5.44 24.55 16.14
C THR A 44 5.22 23.14 16.71
N VAL A 45 4.74 23.03 17.94
CA VAL A 45 4.46 21.74 18.59
C VAL A 45 3.26 21.05 17.95
N PHE A 46 2.20 21.78 17.62
CA PHE A 46 1.02 21.24 16.92
C PHE A 46 1.40 20.73 15.54
N ARG A 47 2.15 21.51 14.76
CA ARG A 47 2.62 21.07 13.45
C ARG A 47 3.54 19.86 13.52
N GLY A 48 4.49 19.85 14.46
CA GLY A 48 5.37 18.70 14.67
C GLY A 48 4.61 17.44 15.12
N SER A 49 3.54 17.60 15.91
CA SER A 49 2.67 16.48 16.28
C SER A 49 1.91 15.93 15.08
N MET A 50 1.40 16.80 14.20
CA MET A 50 0.69 16.42 12.99
C MET A 50 1.62 15.73 12.00
N ASP A 51 2.83 16.26 11.78
CA ASP A 51 3.87 15.60 10.98
C ASP A 51 4.12 14.17 11.47
N ARG A 52 4.31 13.99 12.78
CA ARG A 52 4.52 12.66 13.37
C ARG A 52 3.34 11.73 13.12
N VAL A 53 2.11 12.18 13.35
CA VAL A 53 0.90 11.38 13.12
C VAL A 53 0.77 10.98 11.64
N ALA A 54 1.05 11.88 10.69
CA ALA A 54 1.03 11.52 9.26
C ALA A 54 2.07 10.47 8.92
N PHE A 55 3.30 10.62 9.43
CA PHE A 55 4.38 9.66 9.19
C PHE A 55 4.03 8.31 9.81
N ASP A 56 3.67 8.27 11.09
CA ASP A 56 3.32 7.05 11.81
C ASP A 56 2.14 6.33 11.11
N ALA A 57 1.12 7.06 10.66
CA ALA A 57 -0.03 6.47 9.95
C ALA A 57 0.36 5.93 8.57
N MET A 58 1.16 6.67 7.79
CA MET A 58 1.61 6.21 6.48
C MET A 58 2.55 5.01 6.59
N ASP A 59 3.50 5.05 7.52
CA ASP A 59 4.44 3.97 7.76
C ASP A 59 3.68 2.75 8.31
N THR A 60 2.70 2.92 9.21
CA THR A 60 1.81 1.81 9.63
C THR A 60 1.06 1.19 8.44
N LEU A 61 0.52 2.02 7.54
CA LEU A 61 -0.18 1.53 6.35
C LEU A 61 0.73 0.75 5.40
N LEU A 62 1.99 1.14 5.22
CA LEU A 62 2.87 0.58 4.18
C LEU A 62 3.92 -0.42 4.69
N GLU A 63 4.22 -0.42 5.98
CA GLU A 63 5.22 -1.28 6.60
C GLU A 63 4.58 -2.44 7.37
N THR A 64 3.29 -2.34 7.72
CA THR A 64 2.58 -3.41 8.44
C THR A 64 1.54 -4.10 7.56
N SER A 65 1.32 -5.39 7.81
CA SER A 65 0.22 -6.15 7.20
C SER A 65 -1.13 -5.93 7.91
N GLY A 66 -1.16 -5.14 8.98
CA GLY A 66 -2.33 -4.97 9.82
C GLY A 66 -2.62 -6.17 10.74
N GLU A 67 -3.56 -5.96 11.65
CA GLU A 67 -3.96 -6.93 12.66
C GLU A 67 -5.49 -7.09 12.67
N PRO A 68 -6.04 -8.31 12.48
CA PRO A 68 -5.35 -9.55 12.08
C PRO A 68 -4.76 -9.46 10.65
N THR A 69 -3.83 -10.35 10.30
CA THR A 69 -3.11 -10.30 9.00
C THR A 69 -4.02 -10.41 7.77
N ASN A 70 -5.20 -11.00 7.91
CA ASN A 70 -6.24 -11.16 6.88
C ASN A 70 -7.49 -10.28 7.17
N TRP A 71 -7.28 -9.10 7.78
CA TRP A 71 -8.38 -8.22 8.18
C TRP A 71 -9.32 -7.84 7.03
N GLU A 72 -8.83 -7.83 5.78
CA GLU A 72 -9.61 -7.57 4.57
C GLU A 72 -10.75 -8.57 4.34
N GLU A 73 -10.63 -9.80 4.87
CA GLU A 73 -11.68 -10.81 4.80
C GLU A 73 -12.77 -10.58 5.86
N THR A 74 -12.37 -10.03 7.02
CA THR A 74 -13.26 -9.83 8.18
C THR A 74 -13.90 -8.44 8.23
N GLY A 75 -13.31 -7.47 7.53
CA GLY A 75 -13.76 -6.07 7.46
C GLY A 75 -13.64 -5.29 8.77
N ASN A 76 -12.91 -5.78 9.78
CA ASN A 76 -12.77 -5.14 11.09
C ASN A 76 -11.31 -5.21 11.59
N PRO A 77 -10.38 -4.43 11.00
CA PRO A 77 -9.00 -4.37 11.49
C PRO A 77 -8.92 -3.71 12.87
N SER A 78 -8.08 -4.25 13.75
CA SER A 78 -7.61 -3.53 14.95
C SER A 78 -6.55 -2.49 14.58
N VAL A 79 -5.68 -2.85 13.63
CA VAL A 79 -4.74 -1.93 12.98
C VAL A 79 -4.81 -2.19 11.48
N ALA A 80 -5.09 -1.16 10.69
CA ALA A 80 -5.14 -1.27 9.25
C ALA A 80 -3.72 -1.13 8.67
N GLY A 81 -3.25 -2.18 8.00
CA GLY A 81 -1.97 -2.20 7.31
C GLY A 81 -2.14 -2.87 5.95
N LEU A 82 -1.41 -2.40 4.95
CA LEU A 82 -1.56 -2.80 3.54
C LEU A 82 -0.44 -3.73 3.07
N ALA A 83 0.65 -3.88 3.82
CA ALA A 83 1.80 -4.65 3.38
C ALA A 83 1.45 -6.13 3.17
N ILE A 84 2.01 -6.74 2.12
CA ILE A 84 1.84 -8.17 1.85
C ILE A 84 2.48 -8.95 3.00
N TYR A 85 1.77 -9.94 3.53
CA TYR A 85 2.29 -10.80 4.60
C TYR A 85 2.96 -12.04 4.01
N ASP A 86 4.26 -12.22 4.27
CA ASP A 86 4.98 -13.47 4.04
C ASP A 86 5.07 -14.26 5.36
N PRO A 87 4.59 -15.51 5.44
CA PRO A 87 4.73 -16.34 6.63
C PRO A 87 6.18 -16.57 7.11
N SER A 88 7.17 -16.40 6.23
CA SER A 88 8.59 -16.63 6.55
C SER A 88 9.28 -15.36 7.05
N ASP A 89 9.02 -14.23 6.40
CA ASP A 89 9.75 -12.97 6.60
C ASP A 89 8.90 -11.86 7.25
N GLY A 90 7.60 -12.09 7.44
CA GLY A 90 6.66 -11.11 8.01
C GLY A 90 6.11 -10.14 6.96
N PRO A 91 5.69 -8.91 7.36
CA PRO A 91 5.20 -7.92 6.41
C PRO A 91 6.32 -7.47 5.45
N LEU A 92 6.04 -7.53 4.15
CA LEU A 92 6.93 -7.03 3.11
C LEU A 92 6.75 -5.52 2.97
N GLU A 93 7.56 -4.77 3.69
CA GLU A 93 7.50 -3.31 3.75
C GLU A 93 7.56 -2.64 2.36
N GLY A 94 6.76 -1.59 2.16
CA GLY A 94 6.70 -0.86 0.90
C GLY A 94 5.99 -1.63 -0.23
N THR A 95 5.32 -2.73 0.08
CA THR A 95 4.37 -3.39 -0.82
C THR A 95 2.93 -3.11 -0.40
N ILE A 96 1.99 -3.26 -1.34
CA ILE A 96 0.56 -3.13 -1.07
C ILE A 96 -0.12 -4.39 -1.57
N ASP A 97 -0.83 -5.07 -0.67
CA ASP A 97 -1.63 -6.23 -1.00
C ASP A 97 -2.85 -5.83 -1.84
N THR A 98 -3.05 -6.58 -2.92
CA THR A 98 -4.09 -6.35 -3.93
C THR A 98 -5.51 -6.39 -3.37
N LEU A 99 -5.73 -7.12 -2.27
CA LEU A 99 -7.04 -7.29 -1.64
C LEU A 99 -7.27 -6.26 -0.53
N LYS A 100 -6.20 -5.86 0.18
CA LYS A 100 -6.29 -4.91 1.30
C LYS A 100 -6.56 -3.48 0.86
N LEU A 101 -5.92 -3.03 -0.22
CA LEU A 101 -6.12 -1.65 -0.68
C LEU A 101 -7.59 -1.37 -1.06
N PRO A 102 -8.30 -2.22 -1.84
CA PRO A 102 -9.73 -2.06 -2.09
C PRO A 102 -10.60 -2.19 -0.83
N ALA A 103 -10.21 -3.02 0.14
CA ALA A 103 -10.96 -3.22 1.39
C ALA A 103 -10.82 -2.05 2.39
N LEU A 104 -9.74 -1.27 2.32
CA LEU A 104 -9.48 -0.15 3.23
C LEU A 104 -10.62 0.89 3.19
N THR A 105 -11.17 1.25 4.35
CA THR A 105 -12.25 2.24 4.48
C THR A 105 -11.75 3.56 5.07
N GLU A 106 -12.60 4.59 5.05
CA GLU A 106 -12.24 5.88 5.65
C GLU A 106 -12.10 5.79 7.18
N ASN A 107 -12.92 4.95 7.83
CA ASN A 107 -12.85 4.74 9.27
C ASN A 107 -11.52 4.10 9.68
N ASP A 108 -10.99 3.19 8.87
CA ASP A 108 -9.72 2.51 9.13
C ASP A 108 -8.56 3.52 9.16
N VAL A 109 -8.52 4.43 8.18
CA VAL A 109 -7.50 5.50 8.14
C VAL A 109 -7.73 6.52 9.25
N GLN A 110 -8.99 6.86 9.56
CA GLN A 110 -9.33 7.76 10.65
C GLN A 110 -8.85 7.22 12.01
N ASN A 111 -8.97 5.92 12.26
CA ASN A 111 -8.50 5.28 13.49
C ASN A 111 -6.96 5.37 13.66
N LEU A 112 -6.20 5.41 12.56
CA LEU A 112 -4.74 5.54 12.60
C LEU A 112 -4.29 6.97 12.94
N ILE A 113 -5.01 7.97 12.42
CA ILE A 113 -4.63 9.38 12.61
C ILE A 113 -5.29 10.02 13.85
N GLY A 114 -6.44 9.51 14.29
CA GLY A 114 -7.25 10.07 15.38
C GLY A 114 -8.36 11.03 14.91
N ASP A 115 -9.43 11.17 15.68
CA ASP A 115 -10.68 11.86 15.29
C ASP A 115 -10.55 13.38 15.12
N ASP A 116 -9.51 13.97 15.72
CA ASP A 116 -9.23 15.40 15.70
C ASP A 116 -8.70 15.90 14.34
N TYR A 117 -8.37 14.99 13.42
CA TYR A 117 -7.81 15.31 12.11
C TYR A 117 -8.76 14.95 10.97
N GLY A 118 -8.79 15.82 9.96
CA GLY A 118 -9.30 15.49 8.63
C GLY A 118 -8.19 14.91 7.77
N PHE A 119 -8.55 14.07 6.80
CA PHE A 119 -7.55 13.46 5.91
C PHE A 119 -8.04 13.30 4.47
N PHE A 120 -7.05 13.14 3.60
CA PHE A 120 -7.22 12.69 2.24
C PHE A 120 -6.07 11.76 1.88
N LEU A 121 -6.38 10.52 1.54
CA LEU A 121 -5.41 9.54 1.06
C LEU A 121 -5.62 9.33 -0.44
N ASN A 122 -4.56 9.48 -1.22
CA ASN A 122 -4.59 9.27 -2.65
C ASN A 122 -3.44 8.35 -3.08
N VAL A 123 -3.78 7.25 -3.76
CA VAL A 123 -2.84 6.28 -4.30
C VAL A 123 -2.93 6.33 -5.81
N THR A 124 -1.81 6.63 -6.47
CA THR A 124 -1.73 6.82 -7.93
C THR A 124 -0.57 6.04 -8.52
N TYR A 125 -0.72 5.52 -9.74
CA TYR A 125 0.41 4.91 -10.45
C TYR A 125 1.45 5.98 -10.82
N LEU A 126 2.75 5.70 -10.60
CA LEU A 126 3.81 6.63 -11.01
C LEU A 126 3.94 6.75 -12.54
N SER A 127 3.53 5.71 -13.28
CA SER A 127 3.71 5.62 -14.73
C SER A 127 2.79 6.55 -15.52
N ASN A 128 1.53 6.70 -15.07
CA ASN A 128 0.48 7.39 -15.82
C ASN A 128 -0.40 8.30 -14.95
N SER A 129 -0.09 8.43 -13.65
CA SER A 129 -0.86 9.21 -12.67
C SER A 129 -2.34 8.79 -12.53
N LYS A 130 -2.72 7.60 -13.02
CA LYS A 130 -4.07 7.06 -12.83
C LYS A 130 -4.27 6.77 -11.35
N THR A 131 -5.38 7.26 -10.80
CA THR A 131 -5.79 6.95 -9.43
C THR A 131 -6.14 5.47 -9.31
N VAL A 132 -5.49 4.81 -8.36
CA VAL A 132 -5.79 3.45 -7.93
C VAL A 132 -6.91 3.50 -6.90
N LYS A 133 -6.73 4.33 -5.87
CA LYS A 133 -7.72 4.55 -4.83
C LYS A 133 -7.57 5.93 -4.23
N SER A 134 -8.71 6.51 -3.85
CA SER A 134 -8.79 7.76 -3.11
C SER A 134 -9.75 7.55 -1.95
N LEU A 135 -9.40 8.05 -0.76
CA LEU A 135 -10.23 7.99 0.45
C LEU A 135 -10.26 9.36 1.12
N GLY A 136 -11.42 9.74 1.66
CA GLY A 136 -11.65 11.07 2.22
C GLY A 136 -11.87 12.13 1.13
N THR A 137 -12.03 13.38 1.56
CA THR A 137 -12.22 14.53 0.66
C THR A 137 -11.17 15.58 0.96
N TYR A 138 -10.36 15.93 -0.04
CA TYR A 138 -9.36 16.98 0.09
C TYR A 138 -10.00 18.34 0.40
N ASN A 139 -9.59 18.97 1.51
CA ASN A 139 -10.03 20.30 1.89
C ASN A 139 -9.01 21.35 1.47
N ALA A 140 -9.26 22.01 0.33
CA ALA A 140 -8.39 23.08 -0.18
C ALA A 140 -8.41 24.37 0.65
N SER A 141 -9.34 24.50 1.60
CA SER A 141 -9.50 25.68 2.45
C SER A 141 -8.92 25.50 3.86
N ALA A 142 -8.30 24.35 4.15
CA ALA A 142 -7.62 24.13 5.42
C ALA A 142 -6.37 25.01 5.52
N ASN A 143 -6.17 25.67 6.67
CA ASN A 143 -5.04 26.59 6.88
C ASN A 143 -3.70 25.84 6.97
N ASP A 144 -3.69 24.68 7.63
CA ASP A 144 -2.50 23.86 7.84
C ASP A 144 -2.71 22.44 7.34
N VAL A 145 -2.03 22.10 6.24
CA VAL A 145 -2.07 20.77 5.64
C VAL A 145 -0.66 20.18 5.66
N VAL A 146 -0.53 19.02 6.29
CA VAL A 146 0.67 18.20 6.22
C VAL A 146 0.46 17.15 5.14
N ARG A 147 1.46 16.96 4.29
CA ARG A 147 1.48 15.95 3.23
C ARG A 147 2.67 15.02 3.45
N VAL A 148 2.38 13.74 3.59
CA VAL A 148 3.39 12.67 3.55
C VAL A 148 3.26 11.91 2.25
N GLU A 149 4.40 11.68 1.60
CA GLU A 149 4.50 10.91 0.37
C GLU A 149 5.42 9.72 0.56
N ARG A 150 4.99 8.57 0.04
CA ARG A 150 5.76 7.34 -0.05
C ARG A 150 5.57 6.69 -1.42
N VAL A 151 6.56 5.90 -1.83
CA VAL A 151 6.47 5.06 -3.02
C VAL A 151 6.34 3.62 -2.55
N ALA A 152 5.33 2.92 -3.06
CA ALA A 152 5.10 1.51 -2.78
C ALA A 152 4.98 0.70 -4.07
N ILE A 153 5.07 -0.62 -3.94
CA ILE A 153 4.88 -1.58 -5.03
C ILE A 153 3.46 -2.16 -4.92
N TYR A 154 2.68 -2.03 -5.98
CA TYR A 154 1.30 -2.52 -6.06
C TYR A 154 1.05 -3.23 -7.39
N SER A 155 0.36 -4.36 -7.34
CA SER A 155 -0.28 -4.95 -8.51
C SER A 155 -1.80 -4.89 -8.32
N ASN A 156 -2.56 -4.75 -9.41
CA ASN A 156 -4.01 -4.72 -9.32
C ASN A 156 -4.61 -6.12 -9.11
N LEU A 157 -3.90 -7.13 -9.60
CA LEU A 157 -4.25 -8.54 -9.48
C LEU A 157 -3.12 -9.32 -8.79
N LYS A 158 -3.47 -10.37 -8.07
CA LYS A 158 -2.53 -11.19 -7.31
C LYS A 158 -1.94 -12.28 -8.18
N ILE A 159 -0.61 -12.30 -8.31
CA ILE A 159 0.11 -13.45 -8.88
C ILE A 159 0.35 -14.43 -7.73
N VAL A 160 -0.25 -15.62 -7.81
CA VAL A 160 -0.06 -16.68 -6.80
C VAL A 160 1.07 -17.63 -7.16
N SER A 161 1.48 -17.67 -8.42
CA SER A 161 2.67 -18.37 -8.88
C SER A 161 3.14 -17.85 -10.23
N GLN A 162 4.44 -17.87 -10.49
CA GLN A 162 5.01 -17.42 -11.77
C GLN A 162 6.25 -18.22 -12.18
N ALA A 163 6.46 -18.31 -13.50
CA ALA A 163 7.69 -18.74 -14.13
C ALA A 163 8.09 -17.70 -15.17
N LYS A 164 8.87 -16.71 -14.73
CA LYS A 164 9.36 -15.62 -15.58
C LYS A 164 10.81 -15.88 -15.99
N ASP A 165 11.11 -15.78 -17.28
CA ASP A 165 12.45 -15.98 -17.87
C ASP A 165 13.07 -17.37 -17.69
N LEU A 166 12.32 -18.33 -17.13
CA LEU A 166 12.77 -19.70 -16.83
C LEU A 166 12.51 -20.68 -17.99
N ILE A 167 11.43 -20.48 -18.75
CA ILE A 167 11.01 -21.41 -19.80
C ILE A 167 11.64 -20.98 -21.13
N ARG A 168 12.60 -21.77 -21.62
CA ARG A 168 13.39 -21.48 -22.83
C ARG A 168 13.56 -22.70 -23.70
N TYR A 169 13.25 -22.57 -24.99
CA TYR A 169 13.35 -23.70 -25.90
C TYR A 169 14.81 -23.95 -26.30
N THR A 170 15.30 -25.18 -26.07
CA THR A 170 16.70 -25.58 -26.30
C THR A 170 16.89 -26.56 -27.47
N GLY A 171 15.87 -26.72 -28.33
CA GLY A 171 15.94 -27.58 -29.52
C GLY A 171 15.08 -28.84 -29.44
N THR A 172 14.75 -29.32 -28.22
CA THR A 172 13.85 -30.46 -27.99
C THR A 172 12.71 -30.09 -27.05
N PRO A 173 11.46 -30.50 -27.32
CA PRO A 173 10.34 -30.27 -26.40
C PRO A 173 10.60 -30.96 -25.06
N ARG A 174 10.48 -30.21 -23.96
CA ARG A 174 10.55 -30.73 -22.59
C ARG A 174 9.35 -30.28 -21.79
N VAL A 175 8.98 -31.10 -20.80
CA VAL A 175 8.01 -30.71 -19.78
C VAL A 175 8.76 -29.97 -18.68
N TYR A 176 8.26 -28.80 -18.34
CA TYR A 176 8.69 -28.03 -17.20
C TYR A 176 7.70 -28.29 -16.08
N SER A 177 8.13 -29.05 -15.06
CA SER A 177 7.27 -29.40 -13.93
C SER A 177 7.51 -28.50 -12.75
N ASN A 178 6.45 -27.81 -12.31
CA ASN A 178 6.46 -26.82 -11.23
C ASN A 178 7.34 -25.57 -11.47
N PRO A 179 7.55 -25.13 -12.73
CA PRO A 179 7.56 -23.69 -12.98
C PRO A 179 6.40 -23.34 -13.93
N PRO A 180 5.40 -22.58 -13.46
CA PRO A 180 5.31 -21.92 -12.15
C PRO A 180 5.28 -22.89 -10.94
N ASP A 181 5.81 -22.45 -9.79
CA ASP A 181 5.79 -23.23 -8.54
C ASP A 181 4.34 -23.62 -8.14
N PRO A 182 4.13 -24.68 -7.35
CA PRO A 182 2.79 -25.06 -6.94
C PRO A 182 2.11 -23.96 -6.13
N PHE A 183 0.83 -23.71 -6.37
CA PHE A 183 0.03 -22.71 -5.67
C PHE A 183 -1.12 -23.35 -4.89
N GLN A 184 -1.51 -22.75 -3.78
CA GLN A 184 -2.47 -23.35 -2.86
C GLN A 184 -3.90 -22.89 -3.11
N THR A 185 -4.85 -23.83 -3.07
CA THR A 185 -6.29 -23.55 -3.07
C THR A 185 -7.01 -24.39 -2.03
N ASN A 186 -8.19 -23.91 -1.61
CA ASN A 186 -9.15 -24.65 -0.79
C ASN A 186 -10.57 -24.29 -1.22
N LYS A 187 -11.57 -24.97 -0.64
CA LYS A 187 -12.99 -24.77 -0.96
C LYS A 187 -13.45 -23.32 -0.84
N TYR A 188 -13.00 -22.61 0.20
CA TYR A 188 -13.40 -21.22 0.45
C TYR A 188 -12.84 -20.29 -0.63
N TYR A 189 -11.55 -20.43 -0.95
CA TYR A 189 -10.89 -19.62 -1.97
C TYR A 189 -11.49 -19.86 -3.35
N LEU A 190 -11.91 -21.09 -3.67
CA LEU A 190 -12.61 -21.38 -4.93
C LEU A 190 -14.05 -20.85 -4.97
N GLN A 191 -14.64 -20.45 -3.84
CA GLN A 191 -15.93 -19.74 -3.82
C GLN A 191 -15.76 -18.25 -4.06
N THR A 192 -14.68 -17.66 -3.53
CA THR A 192 -14.42 -16.21 -3.56
C THR A 192 -13.64 -15.76 -4.80
N TYR A 193 -12.78 -16.62 -5.34
CA TYR A 193 -11.84 -16.26 -6.41
C TYR A 193 -11.94 -17.16 -7.64
N ASP A 194 -11.65 -16.57 -8.79
CA ASP A 194 -11.35 -17.26 -10.04
C ASP A 194 -9.84 -17.22 -10.28
N TYR A 195 -9.32 -18.23 -10.97
CA TYR A 195 -7.89 -18.35 -11.26
C TYR A 195 -7.67 -18.37 -12.77
N TYR A 196 -6.68 -17.63 -13.24
CA TYR A 196 -6.34 -17.53 -14.65
C TYR A 196 -4.88 -17.94 -14.89
N VAL A 197 -4.64 -18.56 -16.04
CA VAL A 197 -3.29 -18.70 -16.60
C VAL A 197 -3.09 -17.56 -17.59
N LEU A 198 -2.09 -16.72 -17.32
CA LEU A 198 -1.61 -15.69 -18.24
C LEU A 198 -0.26 -16.14 -18.80
N LEU A 199 -0.15 -16.13 -20.12
CA LEU A 199 1.00 -16.61 -20.86
C LEU A 199 1.54 -15.50 -21.75
N VAL A 200 2.84 -15.24 -21.66
CA VAL A 200 3.55 -14.29 -22.53
C VAL A 200 4.41 -15.07 -23.50
N ASN A 201 3.94 -15.19 -24.72
CA ASN A 201 4.59 -16.01 -25.73
C ASN A 201 5.68 -15.20 -26.44
N ARG A 202 6.95 -15.64 -26.38
CA ARG A 202 8.05 -15.04 -27.14
C ARG A 202 8.63 -16.04 -28.14
N GLY A 203 7.77 -16.58 -28.99
CA GLY A 203 8.14 -17.40 -30.15
C GLY A 203 7.81 -18.89 -30.06
N TYR A 204 7.11 -19.36 -29.04
CA TYR A 204 6.56 -20.72 -29.05
C TYR A 204 5.49 -20.86 -30.13
N SER A 205 5.53 -21.99 -30.85
CA SER A 205 4.53 -22.33 -31.87
C SER A 205 3.38 -23.16 -31.31
N SER A 206 3.61 -23.87 -30.21
CA SER A 206 2.57 -24.53 -29.44
C SER A 206 2.96 -24.63 -27.97
N VAL A 207 1.98 -24.45 -27.08
CA VAL A 207 2.15 -24.61 -25.64
C VAL A 207 0.93 -25.34 -25.08
N GLU A 208 1.21 -26.33 -24.25
CA GLU A 208 0.27 -27.01 -23.37
C GLU A 208 0.59 -26.60 -21.93
N VAL A 209 -0.44 -26.16 -21.21
CA VAL A 209 -0.35 -25.91 -19.77
C VAL A 209 -1.38 -26.79 -19.09
N THR A 210 -0.93 -27.63 -18.18
CA THR A 210 -1.77 -28.52 -17.38
C THR A 210 -1.66 -28.17 -15.90
N ILE A 211 -2.80 -28.16 -15.21
CA ILE A 211 -2.89 -27.94 -13.76
C ILE A 211 -3.48 -29.21 -13.15
N ASN A 212 -2.77 -29.84 -12.21
CA ASN A 212 -3.15 -31.13 -11.62
C ASN A 212 -3.52 -32.21 -12.66
N ASN A 213 -2.78 -32.25 -13.78
CA ASN A 213 -3.03 -33.10 -14.95
C ASN A 213 -4.26 -32.73 -15.81
N GLU A 214 -5.04 -31.71 -15.44
CA GLU A 214 -6.12 -31.20 -16.28
C GLU A 214 -5.60 -30.11 -17.21
N ARG A 215 -6.00 -30.16 -18.49
CA ARG A 215 -5.48 -29.25 -19.51
C ARG A 215 -6.21 -27.92 -19.49
N VAL A 216 -5.47 -26.83 -19.31
CA VAL A 216 -6.01 -25.45 -19.35
C VAL A 216 -5.70 -24.78 -20.69
N PHE A 217 -4.45 -24.89 -21.16
CA PHE A 217 -4.06 -24.46 -22.50
C PHE A 217 -3.81 -25.68 -23.39
N ASP A 218 -4.39 -25.66 -24.58
CA ASP A 218 -4.17 -26.63 -25.64
C ASP A 218 -3.08 -26.14 -26.61
N PRO A 219 -2.26 -27.05 -27.15
CA PRO A 219 -1.27 -26.72 -28.18
C PRO A 219 -1.79 -25.84 -29.33
N ASN A 220 -3.07 -25.94 -29.69
CA ASN A 220 -3.69 -25.20 -30.79
C ASN A 220 -4.18 -23.79 -30.40
N ASP A 221 -4.11 -23.41 -29.12
CA ASP A 221 -4.47 -22.06 -28.68
C ASP A 221 -3.48 -20.99 -29.17
N ILE A 222 -2.25 -21.41 -29.50
CA ILE A 222 -1.22 -20.56 -30.09
C ILE A 222 -1.23 -20.75 -31.60
N ARG A 223 -1.41 -19.66 -32.34
CA ARG A 223 -1.49 -19.62 -33.81
C ARG A 223 -0.13 -19.36 -34.46
N GLY A 224 0.91 -20.02 -33.95
CA GLY A 224 2.28 -19.90 -34.47
C GLY A 224 2.79 -18.45 -34.47
N GLU A 225 3.36 -18.00 -35.60
CA GLU A 225 3.96 -16.67 -35.76
C GLU A 225 3.00 -15.50 -35.50
N GLN A 226 1.69 -15.71 -35.61
CA GLN A 226 0.69 -14.64 -35.35
C GLN A 226 0.64 -14.24 -33.87
N ASP A 227 1.00 -15.16 -32.99
CA ASP A 227 0.99 -14.96 -31.53
C ASP A 227 2.41 -14.78 -30.97
N GLU A 228 3.39 -14.46 -31.82
CA GLU A 228 4.71 -14.05 -31.37
C GLU A 228 4.59 -12.71 -30.62
N TYR A 229 5.03 -12.68 -29.37
CA TYR A 229 4.85 -11.57 -28.41
C TYR A 229 3.41 -11.35 -27.92
N ALA A 230 2.48 -12.27 -28.22
CA ALA A 230 1.13 -12.19 -27.70
C ALA A 230 1.06 -12.53 -26.21
N THR A 231 0.14 -11.85 -25.52
CA THR A 231 -0.30 -12.22 -24.17
C THR A 231 -1.62 -12.97 -24.28
N LEU A 232 -1.63 -14.23 -23.84
CA LEU A 232 -2.79 -15.12 -23.90
C LEU A 232 -3.30 -15.38 -22.49
N VAL A 233 -4.62 -15.41 -22.34
CA VAL A 233 -5.28 -15.52 -21.02
C VAL A 233 -6.41 -16.53 -21.08
N LYS A 234 -6.35 -17.52 -20.19
CA LYS A 234 -7.40 -18.52 -19.99
C LYS A 234 -7.81 -18.65 -18.54
N LEU A 235 -9.11 -18.79 -18.32
CA LEU A 235 -9.69 -19.15 -17.03
C LEU A 235 -9.37 -20.62 -16.75
N ILE A 236 -8.97 -20.92 -15.52
CA ILE A 236 -8.80 -22.27 -15.02
C ILE A 236 -10.18 -22.77 -14.56
N ASP A 237 -10.60 -23.92 -15.07
CA ASP A 237 -11.83 -24.55 -14.59
C ASP A 237 -11.67 -24.90 -13.10
N PRO A 238 -12.59 -24.48 -12.20
CA PRO A 238 -12.50 -24.81 -10.79
C PRO A 238 -12.43 -26.32 -10.48
N THR A 239 -12.89 -27.18 -11.40
CA THR A 239 -12.78 -28.64 -11.27
C THR A 239 -11.36 -29.17 -11.43
N ALA A 240 -10.46 -28.41 -12.06
CA ALA A 240 -9.03 -28.71 -12.16
C ALA A 240 -8.26 -28.43 -10.86
N LEU A 241 -8.86 -27.68 -9.93
CA LEU A 241 -8.20 -27.19 -8.71
C LEU A 241 -8.61 -28.02 -7.48
N ASN A 242 -7.69 -28.14 -6.53
CA ASN A 242 -7.99 -28.78 -5.26
C ASN A 242 -9.00 -27.96 -4.47
N ASN A 243 -10.10 -28.61 -4.05
CA ASN A 243 -11.26 -27.97 -3.42
C ASN A 243 -11.52 -28.50 -2.00
N GLU A 244 -10.48 -29.00 -1.34
CA GLU A 244 -10.53 -29.52 0.02
C GLU A 244 -10.74 -28.42 1.07
N THR A 245 -10.96 -28.82 2.32
CA THR A 245 -11.18 -27.86 3.42
C THR A 245 -9.86 -27.17 3.82
N GLU A 246 -8.76 -27.91 3.80
CA GLU A 246 -7.40 -27.39 4.01
C GLU A 246 -6.78 -26.91 2.70
N PHE A 247 -5.74 -26.08 2.79
CA PHE A 247 -4.99 -25.63 1.63
C PHE A 247 -4.19 -26.78 1.03
N MET A 248 -4.40 -27.03 -0.26
CA MET A 248 -3.74 -28.08 -1.01
C MET A 248 -2.99 -27.48 -2.21
N ASN A 249 -1.79 -28.00 -2.48
CA ASN A 249 -0.96 -27.54 -3.59
C ASN A 249 -1.52 -28.01 -4.94
N ASN A 250 -1.67 -27.08 -5.87
CA ASN A 250 -1.94 -27.34 -7.27
C ASN A 250 -0.62 -27.30 -8.04
N THR A 251 -0.35 -28.36 -8.78
CA THR A 251 0.87 -28.48 -9.61
C THR A 251 0.63 -27.89 -10.98
N VAL A 252 1.66 -27.27 -11.56
CA VAL A 252 1.60 -26.67 -12.90
C VAL A 252 2.70 -27.28 -13.76
N ASP A 253 2.31 -27.87 -14.88
CA ASP A 253 3.23 -28.39 -15.88
C ASP A 253 3.06 -27.60 -17.18
N VAL A 254 4.19 -27.20 -17.76
CA VAL A 254 4.21 -26.48 -19.04
C VAL A 254 5.03 -27.29 -20.04
N ARG A 255 4.49 -27.49 -21.24
CA ARG A 255 5.18 -28.16 -22.34
C ARG A 255 4.95 -27.39 -23.61
N GLY A 256 6.00 -27.18 -24.41
CA GLY A 256 5.84 -26.47 -25.67
C GLY A 256 6.84 -26.88 -26.74
N THR A 257 6.52 -26.51 -27.98
CA THR A 257 7.40 -26.66 -29.14
C THR A 257 7.68 -25.29 -29.76
N SER A 258 8.88 -25.09 -30.26
CA SER A 258 9.34 -23.80 -30.76
C SER A 258 10.68 -23.93 -31.53
N THR A 259 11.28 -22.80 -31.90
CA THR A 259 12.65 -22.69 -32.40
C THR A 259 13.62 -22.32 -31.27
N PRO A 260 14.91 -22.69 -31.37
CA PRO A 260 15.90 -22.32 -30.37
C PRO A 260 16.00 -20.80 -30.19
N GLY A 261 15.96 -20.34 -28.95
CA GLY A 261 16.00 -18.91 -28.60
C GLY A 261 14.67 -18.34 -28.13
N SER A 262 13.55 -19.04 -28.35
CA SER A 262 12.24 -18.61 -27.86
C SER A 262 12.09 -18.82 -26.35
N SER A 263 11.32 -17.91 -25.73
CA SER A 263 11.00 -17.96 -24.30
C SER A 263 9.51 -17.83 -24.05
N LEU A 264 9.11 -18.23 -22.85
CA LEU A 264 7.74 -18.20 -22.39
C LEU A 264 7.73 -17.73 -20.93
N ASP A 265 6.83 -16.82 -20.61
CA ASP A 265 6.49 -16.59 -19.20
C ASP A 265 5.08 -17.09 -18.93
N VAL A 266 4.90 -17.71 -17.76
CA VAL A 266 3.60 -18.19 -17.31
C VAL A 266 3.33 -17.63 -15.92
N TYR A 267 2.13 -17.09 -15.73
CA TYR A 267 1.67 -16.52 -14.47
C TYR A 267 0.32 -17.16 -14.10
N ILE A 268 0.18 -17.55 -12.84
CA ILE A 268 -1.09 -17.95 -12.25
C ILE A 268 -1.61 -16.74 -11.47
N VAL A 269 -2.78 -16.26 -11.89
CA VAL A 269 -3.37 -15.02 -11.40
C VAL A 269 -4.65 -15.35 -10.65
N GLN A 270 -4.75 -14.90 -9.40
CA GLN A 270 -5.96 -14.98 -8.59
C GLN A 270 -6.72 -13.66 -8.71
N VAL A 271 -8.01 -13.74 -9.01
CA VAL A 271 -8.91 -12.59 -9.13
C VAL A 271 -10.21 -12.85 -8.39
N VAL A 272 -10.86 -11.79 -7.87
CA VAL A 272 -12.19 -11.93 -7.25
C VAL A 272 -13.20 -12.36 -8.31
N LYS A 273 -14.11 -13.27 -7.97
CA LYS A 273 -15.14 -13.70 -8.93
C LYS A 273 -15.94 -12.53 -9.47
N GLY A 274 -16.21 -12.58 -10.77
CA GLY A 274 -16.89 -11.50 -11.49
C GLY A 274 -15.97 -10.39 -12.01
N THR A 275 -14.66 -10.49 -11.80
CA THR A 275 -13.68 -9.62 -12.48
C THR A 275 -13.80 -9.81 -14.00
N PRO A 276 -13.98 -8.74 -14.80
CA PRO A 276 -14.02 -8.84 -16.26
C PRO A 276 -12.72 -9.44 -16.82
N LYS A 277 -12.82 -10.29 -17.84
CA LYS A 277 -11.66 -11.00 -18.39
C LYS A 277 -10.61 -10.04 -18.96
N GLU A 278 -11.05 -8.94 -19.54
CA GLU A 278 -10.23 -7.87 -20.10
C GLU A 278 -9.31 -7.20 -19.07
N ASP A 279 -9.68 -7.22 -17.78
CA ASP A 279 -8.86 -6.69 -16.71
C ASP A 279 -7.74 -7.65 -16.30
N VAL A 280 -7.81 -8.93 -16.71
CA VAL A 280 -6.75 -9.91 -16.47
C VAL A 280 -5.68 -9.79 -17.56
N ASN A 281 -4.76 -8.86 -17.39
CA ASN A 281 -3.69 -8.55 -18.34
C ASN A 281 -2.36 -8.23 -17.63
N LEU A 282 -1.26 -8.19 -18.39
CA LEU A 282 0.08 -7.92 -17.86
C LEU A 282 0.19 -6.62 -17.07
N ASP A 283 -0.47 -5.56 -17.52
CA ASP A 283 -0.40 -4.25 -16.87
C ASP A 283 -1.00 -4.29 -15.45
N ASN A 284 -1.99 -5.14 -15.24
CA ASN A 284 -2.68 -5.31 -13.97
C ASN A 284 -2.04 -6.37 -13.05
N VAL A 285 -1.28 -7.35 -13.59
CA VAL A 285 -0.61 -8.39 -12.77
C VAL A 285 0.83 -8.04 -12.42
N VAL A 286 1.54 -7.30 -13.27
CA VAL A 286 2.93 -6.92 -13.01
C VAL A 286 2.96 -5.86 -11.91
N PRO A 287 3.71 -6.06 -10.81
CA PRO A 287 3.83 -5.05 -9.78
C PRO A 287 4.41 -3.75 -10.34
N GLN A 288 3.70 -2.65 -10.13
CA GLN A 288 4.08 -1.31 -10.55
C GLN A 288 4.35 -0.44 -9.32
N LYS A 289 5.13 0.63 -9.52
CA LYS A 289 5.33 1.64 -8.48
C LYS A 289 4.09 2.53 -8.40
N VAL A 290 3.55 2.68 -7.21
CA VAL A 290 2.48 3.62 -6.87
C VAL A 290 2.99 4.66 -5.87
N LYS A 291 2.42 5.85 -5.95
CA LYS A 291 2.69 6.99 -5.08
C LYS A 291 1.51 7.08 -4.12
N CYS A 292 1.80 6.96 -2.84
CA CYS A 292 0.85 7.08 -1.76
C CYS A 292 1.03 8.45 -1.11
N GLU A 293 -0.01 9.28 -1.21
CA GLU A 293 -0.02 10.63 -0.64
C GLU A 293 -1.10 10.70 0.44
N LEU A 294 -0.69 10.92 1.69
CA LEU A 294 -1.60 11.21 2.79
C LEU A 294 -1.50 12.69 3.15
N TYR A 295 -2.63 13.34 3.08
CA TYR A 295 -2.82 14.71 3.53
C TYR A 295 -3.61 14.67 4.83
N ILE A 296 -3.17 15.41 5.84
CA ILE A 296 -3.91 15.61 7.08
C ILE A 296 -3.92 17.07 7.50
N TRP A 297 -5.00 17.47 8.17
CA TRP A 297 -5.22 18.82 8.69
C TRP A 297 -6.05 18.76 9.98
N PRO A 298 -5.96 19.75 10.88
CA PRO A 298 -6.81 19.82 12.05
C PRO A 298 -8.28 20.09 11.63
N ARG A 299 -9.23 19.44 12.32
CA ARG A 299 -10.67 19.73 12.17
C ARG A 299 -11.11 20.97 12.91
#